data_AF-A0A0N0TSG0-F1
#
_entry.id   AF-A0A0N0TSG0-F1
#
_cell.length_a   1.000
_cell.length_b   1.000
_cell.length_c   1.000
_cell.angle_alpha   90.00
_cell.angle_beta   90.00
_cell.angle_gamma   90.00
#
_symmetry.space_group_name_H-M   'P 1'
#
loop_
_entity.id
_entity.type
_entity.pdbx_description
1 polymer ?
#
loop_
_entity_poly.entity_id
_entity_poly.type
_entity_poly.pdbx_seq_one_letter_code
_entity_poly.pdbx_strand_id
1 'polypeptide(L)' 'MPGYALYPSHEVARLRSEFPDHLICELHDQSGRPVFTATLCRRRCPCPPDLVTAGTPAALRRSLASPMWEAR' A
#
# COMPACT_ATOMS: atom_id res chain seq x y z
N MET A 1 -21.59 5.45 17.17
CA MET A 1 -21.16 4.08 16.79
C MET A 1 -19.67 3.98 17.03
N PRO A 2 -19.17 3.12 17.92
CA PRO A 2 -17.74 2.83 17.95
C PRO A 2 -17.42 2.15 16.63
N GLY A 3 -16.65 2.82 15.77
CA GLY A 3 -16.23 2.25 14.50
C GLY A 3 -15.52 0.93 14.72
N TYR A 4 -15.60 0.02 13.75
CA TYR A 4 -14.84 -1.22 13.79
C TYR A 4 -13.36 -0.89 14.05
N ALA A 5 -12.81 -1.43 15.13
CA ALA A 5 -11.38 -1.40 15.38
C ALA A 5 -10.71 -2.36 14.39
N LEU A 6 -10.60 -1.91 13.14
CA LEU A 6 -9.82 -2.57 12.10
C LEU A 6 -8.36 -2.35 12.46
N TYR A 7 -7.84 -3.21 13.33
CA TYR A 7 -6.40 -3.28 13.53
C TYR A 7 -5.79 -3.79 12.23
N PRO A 8 -4.83 -3.05 11.65
CA PRO A 8 -4.12 -3.54 10.48
C PRO A 8 -3.41 -4.85 10.86
N SER A 9 -3.29 -5.76 9.89
CA SER A 9 -2.44 -6.93 10.07
C SER A 9 -1.03 -6.50 10.45
N HIS A 10 -0.30 -7.38 11.14
CA HIS A 10 1.09 -7.11 11.53
C HIS A 10 1.96 -6.74 10.32
N GLU A 11 1.70 -7.34 9.15
CA GLU A 11 2.40 -7.04 7.90
C GLU A 11 2.10 -5.62 7.39
N VAL A 12 0.83 -5.19 7.40
CA VAL A 12 0.46 -3.82 7.04
C VAL A 12 1.07 -2.81 8.01
N ALA A 13 1.08 -3.11 9.31
CA ALA A 13 1.70 -2.25 10.32
C ALA A 13 3.20 -2.06 10.06
N ARG A 14 3.91 -3.14 9.72
CA ARG A 14 5.34 -3.08 9.36
C ARG A 14 5.56 -2.27 8.08
N LEU A 15 4.79 -2.53 7.02
CA LEU A 15 4.89 -1.80 5.76
C LEU A 15 4.64 -0.30 5.94
N ARG A 16 3.66 0.10 6.75
CA ARG A 16 3.40 1.52 7.06
C ARG A 16 4.54 2.19 7.81
N SER A 17 5.25 1.45 8.65
CA SER A 17 6.46 1.93 9.32
C SER A 17 7.63 2.10 8.34
N GLU A 18 7.77 1.16 7.38
CA GLU A 18 8.81 1.21 6.35
C GLU A 18 8.57 2.32 5.30
N PHE A 19 7.31 2.62 4.97
CA PHE A 19 6.93 3.58 3.93
C PHE A 19 5.93 4.63 4.46
N PRO A 20 6.35 5.57 5.31
CA PRO A 20 5.46 6.51 6.00
C PRO A 20 4.74 7.48 5.05
N ASP A 21 5.29 7.72 3.86
CA ASP A 21 4.68 8.56 2.83
C ASP A 21 3.56 7.87 2.04
N HIS A 22 3.29 6.59 2.30
CA HIS A 22 2.29 5.80 1.58
C HIS A 22 1.09 5.42 2.46
N LEU A 23 -0.11 5.56 1.91
CA LEU A 23 -1.32 4.92 2.43
C LEU A 23 -1.30 3.46 1.99
N ILE A 24 -1.11 2.56 2.94
CA ILE A 24 -1.03 1.11 2.69
C ILE A 24 -2.24 0.41 3.31
N CYS A 25 -2.94 -0.39 2.52
CA CYS A 25 -4.11 -1.15 2.93
C CYS A 25 -4.03 -2.60 2.47
N GLU A 26 -4.57 -3.50 3.28
CA GLU A 26 -4.86 -4.88 2.90
C GLU A 26 -6.35 -5.00 2.59
N LEU A 27 -6.65 -5.46 1.38
CA LEU A 27 -7.99 -5.75 0.88
C LEU A 27 -8.09 -7.25 0.58
N HIS A 28 -9.27 -7.71 0.23
CA HIS A 28 -9.48 -9.07 -0.25
C HIS A 28 -10.09 -9.05 -1.65
N ASP A 29 -9.60 -9.91 -2.54
CA ASP A 29 -10.20 -10.09 -3.86
C ASP A 29 -11.54 -10.86 -3.77
N GLN A 30 -12.16 -11.13 -4.91
CA GLN A 30 -13.44 -11.86 -4.99
C GLN A 30 -13.34 -13.31 -4.48
N SER A 31 -12.13 -13.86 -4.41
CA SER A 31 -11.86 -15.21 -3.88
C SER A 31 -11.45 -15.16 -2.40
N GLY A 32 -11.47 -14.00 -1.76
CA GLY A 32 -11.05 -13.81 -0.37
C GLY A 32 -9.53 -13.83 -0.17
N ARG A 33 -8.72 -13.70 -1.23
CA ARG A 33 -7.25 -13.66 -1.11
C ARG A 33 -6.79 -12.25 -0.79
N PRO A 34 -5.75 -12.08 0.05
CA PRO A 34 -5.26 -10.77 0.42
C PRO A 34 -4.62 -10.07 -0.79
N VAL A 35 -4.94 -8.79 -0.94
CA VAL A 35 -4.37 -7.88 -1.93
C VAL A 35 -3.86 -6.65 -1.18
N PHE A 36 -2.56 -6.41 -1.26
CA PHE A 36 -1.92 -5.26 -0.63
C PHE A 36 -1.86 -4.12 -1.63
N THR A 37 -2.34 -2.96 -1.20
CA THR A 37 -2.44 -1.76 -2.03
C THR A 37 -1.69 -0.62 -1.36
N ALA A 38 -1.00 0.19 -2.16
CA ALA A 38 -0.28 1.36 -1.69
C ALA A 38 -0.47 2.54 -2.65
N THR A 39 -0.60 3.74 -2.10
CA THR A 39 -0.58 4.99 -2.86
C THR A 39 0.07 6.11 -2.05
N LEU A 40 0.68 7.09 -2.71
CA LEU A 40 1.34 8.21 -2.04
C LEU A 40 0.32 9.12 -1.31
N CYS A 41 0.54 9.35 -0.01
CA CYS A 41 -0.29 10.20 0.85
C CYS A 41 -0.31 11.66 0.37
N ARG A 42 0.85 12.18 -0.02
CA ARG A 42 1.06 13.59 -0.35
C ARG A 42 1.61 13.70 -1.76
N ARG A 43 0.79 14.26 -2.65
CA ARG A 43 1.22 14.55 -4.02
C ARG A 43 2.22 15.72 -4.00
N ARG A 44 3.37 15.54 -4.64
CA ARG A 44 4.30 16.63 -4.97
C ARG A 44 4.09 17.17 -6.40
N CYS A 45 3.35 16.45 -7.26
CA CYS A 45 2.97 16.88 -8.61
C CYS A 45 1.48 16.62 -8.92
N PRO A 46 0.89 17.33 -9.91
CA PRO A 46 -0.45 17.06 -10.44
C PRO A 46 -0.59 15.75 -11.25
N CYS A 47 0.46 14.94 -11.28
CA CYS A 47 0.47 13.60 -11.83
C CYS A 47 -0.62 12.69 -11.21
N PRO A 48 -1.14 11.68 -11.95
CA PRO A 48 -2.05 10.69 -11.39
C PRO A 48 -1.42 10.00 -10.16
N PRO A 49 -2.19 9.63 -9.13
CA PRO A 49 -1.66 8.91 -8.00
C PRO A 49 -1.15 7.55 -8.49
N ASP A 50 0.11 7.23 -8.20
CA ASP A 50 0.63 5.90 -8.44
C ASP A 50 -0.10 4.94 -7.48
N LEU A 51 -0.80 3.97 -8.04
CA LEU A 51 -1.51 2.93 -7.30
C LEU A 51 -0.80 1.62 -7.55
N VAL A 52 -0.09 1.15 -6.54
CA VAL A 52 0.62 -0.11 -6.59
C VAL A 52 -0.23 -1.17 -5.90
N THR A 53 -0.43 -2.30 -6.56
CA THR A 53 -1.16 -3.45 -6.01
C THR A 53 -0.28 -4.70 -6.09
N ALA A 54 -0.27 -5.51 -5.04
CA ALA A 54 0.47 -6.77 -5.01
C ALA A 54 -0.25 -7.84 -4.19
N GLY A 55 -0.13 -9.11 -4.60
CA GLY A 55 -0.72 -10.23 -3.87
C GLY A 55 0.06 -10.67 -2.61
N THR A 56 1.22 -10.07 -2.32
CA THR A 56 2.01 -10.38 -1.12
C THR A 56 2.70 -9.13 -0.56
N PRO A 57 2.99 -9.07 0.77
CA PRO A 57 3.72 -7.96 1.38
C PRO A 57 5.12 -7.77 0.76
N ALA A 58 5.83 -8.86 0.50
CA ALA A 58 7.17 -8.83 -0.08
C ALA A 58 7.18 -8.26 -1.51
N ALA A 59 6.15 -8.58 -2.31
CA ALA A 59 6.01 -8.01 -3.65
C ALA A 59 5.72 -6.52 -3.58
N LEU A 60 4.81 -6.09 -2.68
CA LEU A 60 4.53 -4.67 -2.48
C LEU A 60 5.79 -3.90 -2.07
N ARG A 61 6.54 -4.42 -1.09
CA ARG A 61 7.80 -3.80 -0.62
C ARG A 61 8.80 -3.61 -1.76
N ARG A 62 8.97 -4.60 -2.64
CA ARG A 62 9.87 -4.47 -3.80
C ARG A 62 9.41 -3.37 -4.75
N SER A 63 8.12 -3.29 -5.04
CA SER A 63 7.57 -2.25 -5.92
C SER A 63 7.74 -0.84 -5.33
N LEU A 64 7.63 -0.68 -4.02
CA LEU A 64 7.81 0.60 -3.35
C LEU A 64 9.30 1.00 -3.18
N ALA A 65 10.20 0.03 -3.04
CA ALA A 65 11.64 0.27 -2.90
C ALA A 65 12.36 0.57 -4.23
N SER A 66 11.77 0.19 -5.36
CA SER A 66 12.21 0.57 -6.71
C SER A 66 11.04 1.19 -7.47
N PRO A 67 10.70 2.45 -7.16
CA PRO A 67 9.63 3.13 -7.84
C PRO A 67 9.95 3.24 -9.33
N MET A 68 9.21 2.51 -10.16
CA MET A 68 9.37 2.54 -11.61
C MET A 68 9.02 3.93 -12.21
N TRP A 69 8.49 4.86 -11.40
CA TRP A 69 8.14 6.22 -11.80
C TRP A 69 9.35 7.19 -11.88
N GLU A 70 10.52 6.84 -11.36
CA GLU A 70 11.75 7.66 -11.49
C GLU A 70 12.43 7.55 -12.87
N ALA A 71 11.96 6.67 -13.76
CA ALA A 71 12.59 6.39 -15.06
C ALA A 71 11.95 7.10 -16.26
N ARG A 72 11.26 8.23 -16.07
CA ARG A 72 10.61 8.96 -17.17
C ARG A 72 10.91 10.45 -17.19
#